data_AF-A0A7Y5IYA1-F1
#
_entry.id   AF-A0A7Y5IYA1-F1
#
_cell.length_a   1.000
_cell.length_b   1.000
_cell.length_c   1.000
_cell.angle_alpha   90.00
_cell.angle_beta   90.00
_cell.angle_gamma   90.00
#
_symmetry.space_group_name_H-M   'P 1'
#
loop_
_entity.id
_entity.type
_entity.pdbx_description
1 polymer ?
#
loop_
_entity_poly.entity_id
_entity_poly.type
_entity_poly.pdbx_seq_one_letter_code
_entity_poly.pdbx_strand_id
1 'polypeptide(L)' 'DWWMFDLGTANYMLTLIHGCIDYIHTRSSQWRPGTVTHNHGREDHLAFLDEPFREAIQAIHRRMHQLGIPH' A
#
# COMPACT_ATOMS: atom_id res chain seq x y z
N ASP A 1 -17.69 23.12 -12.86
CA ASP A 1 -16.99 22.47 -11.74
C ASP A 1 -16.36 21.16 -12.18
N TRP A 2 -15.05 21.02 -11.97
CA TRP A 2 -14.32 19.79 -12.24
C TRP A 2 -14.10 19.08 -10.92
N TRP A 3 -14.68 17.89 -10.76
CA TRP A 3 -14.56 17.06 -9.58
C TRP A 3 -13.79 15.80 -9.92
N MET A 4 -12.61 15.62 -9.33
CA MET A 4 -11.67 14.56 -9.70
C MET A 4 -11.77 13.31 -8.79
N PHE A 5 -12.61 13.32 -7.76
CA PHE A 5 -12.73 12.20 -6.83
C PHE A 5 -13.90 11.29 -7.19
N ASP A 6 -13.59 10.02 -7.47
CA ASP A 6 -14.59 8.98 -7.70
C ASP A 6 -14.46 7.87 -6.64
N LEU A 7 -15.58 7.57 -5.96
CA LEU A 7 -15.60 6.58 -4.88
C LEU A 7 -15.36 5.16 -5.39
N GLY A 8 -15.86 4.82 -6.59
CA GLY A 8 -15.65 3.52 -7.20
C GLY A 8 -14.16 3.26 -7.45
N THR A 9 -13.48 4.26 -8.02
CA THR A 9 -12.03 4.26 -8.27
C THR A 9 -11.26 4.15 -6.96
N ALA A 10 -11.62 4.91 -5.92
CA ALA A 10 -10.96 4.84 -4.62
C ALA A 10 -11.05 3.43 -3.99
N ASN A 11 -12.25 2.83 -3.98
CA ASN A 11 -12.46 1.48 -3.44
C ASN A 11 -11.72 0.41 -4.28
N TYR A 12 -11.68 0.59 -5.59
CA TYR A 12 -10.92 -0.29 -6.48
C TYR A 12 -9.42 -0.21 -6.19
N MET A 13 -8.87 1.00 -6.04
CA MET A 13 -7.47 1.20 -5.67
C MET A 13 -7.14 0.55 -4.33
N LEU A 14 -7.99 0.70 -3.31
CA LEU A 14 -7.82 0.02 -2.01
C LEU A 14 -7.78 -1.50 -2.16
N THR A 15 -8.68 -2.05 -2.98
CA THR A 15 -8.73 -3.49 -3.26
C THR A 15 -7.44 -3.98 -3.93
N LEU A 16 -6.94 -3.25 -4.93
CA LEU A 16 -5.70 -3.57 -5.61
C LEU A 16 -4.51 -3.50 -4.65
N ILE A 17 -4.43 -2.46 -3.83
CA ILE A 17 -3.34 -2.26 -2.87
C ILE A 17 -3.31 -3.38 -1.82
N HIS A 18 -4.47 -3.76 -1.27
CA HIS A 18 -4.54 -4.90 -0.35
C HIS A 18 -4.04 -6.20 -1.01
N GLY A 19 -4.42 -6.45 -2.27
CA GLY A 19 -3.91 -7.59 -3.02
C GLY A 19 -2.39 -7.55 -3.24
N CYS A 20 -1.80 -6.37 -3.45
CA CYS A 20 -0.35 -6.22 -3.55
C CYS A 20 0.37 -6.55 -2.23
N ILE A 21 -0.16 -6.06 -1.10
CA ILE A 21 0.36 -6.40 0.24
C ILE A 21 0.26 -7.92 0.44
N ASP A 22 -0.92 -8.51 0.22
CA ASP A 22 -1.10 -9.97 0.37
C ASP A 22 -0.13 -10.77 -0.51
N TYR A 23 0.13 -10.31 -1.74
CA TYR A 23 1.10 -10.93 -2.62
C TYR A 23 2.52 -10.88 -2.06
N ILE A 24 2.95 -9.73 -1.53
CA ILE A 24 4.27 -9.57 -0.90
C ILE A 24 4.41 -10.59 0.24
N HIS A 25 3.44 -10.66 1.14
CA HIS A 25 3.50 -11.51 2.33
C HIS A 25 3.37 -13.01 2.05
N THR A 26 2.62 -13.41 1.01
CA THR A 26 2.21 -14.82 0.85
C THR A 26 2.78 -15.51 -0.38
N ARG A 27 3.21 -14.77 -1.40
CA ARG A 27 3.51 -15.32 -2.74
C ARG A 27 4.87 -14.90 -3.27
N SER A 28 5.34 -13.71 -2.91
CA SER A 28 6.62 -13.22 -3.39
C SER A 28 7.78 -14.02 -2.78
N SER A 29 8.85 -14.22 -3.55
CA SER A 29 10.03 -14.95 -3.09
C SER A 29 10.66 -14.22 -1.90
N GLN A 30 10.61 -14.84 -0.73
CA GLN A 30 11.22 -14.32 0.49
C GLN A 30 12.64 -14.84 0.65
N TRP A 31 13.59 -13.93 0.83
CA TRP A 31 14.95 -14.28 1.22
C TRP A 31 15.04 -14.37 2.74
N ARG A 32 15.93 -15.24 3.22
CA ARG A 32 16.19 -15.32 4.66
C ARG A 32 16.76 -13.98 5.13
N PRO A 33 16.31 -13.45 6.29
CA PRO A 33 16.90 -12.25 6.87
C PRO A 33 18.43 -12.38 6.97
N GLY A 34 19.15 -11.34 6.55
CA GLY A 34 20.62 -11.30 6.56
C GLY A 34 21.32 -12.04 5.42
N THR A 35 20.60 -12.64 4.46
CA THR A 35 21.23 -13.35 3.32
C THR A 35 21.25 -12.55 2.02
N VAL A 36 20.73 -11.31 2.02
CA VAL A 36 20.70 -10.43 0.84
C VAL A 36 21.66 -9.25 1.02
N THR A 37 22.36 -8.90 -0.06
CA THR A 37 23.30 -7.77 -0.10
C THR A 37 22.65 -6.46 -0.58
N HIS A 38 21.39 -6.51 -1.05
CA HIS A 38 20.61 -5.33 -1.40
C HIS A 38 20.15 -4.63 -0.11
N ASN A 39 20.95 -3.68 0.35
CA ASN A 39 20.58 -2.85 1.48
C ASN A 39 19.57 -1.80 1.00
N HIS A 40 18.29 -1.95 1.35
CA HIS A 40 17.25 -0.92 1.15
C HIS A 40 17.40 0.27 2.13
N GLY A 41 18.55 0.39 2.80
CA GLY A 41 18.77 1.34 3.89
C GLY A 41 17.97 1.01 5.15
N ARG A 42 17.30 -0.15 5.19
CA ARG A 42 16.43 -0.62 6.27
C ARG A 42 16.72 -2.11 6.55
N GLU A 43 16.72 -2.48 7.82
CA GLU A 43 17.00 -3.86 8.26
C GLU A 43 15.85 -4.83 7.91
N ASP A 44 14.62 -4.33 7.90
CA ASP A 44 13.42 -5.10 7.57
C ASP A 44 13.00 -4.83 6.11
N HIS A 45 13.31 -5.79 5.24
CA HIS A 45 12.99 -5.72 3.82
C HIS A 45 11.47 -5.78 3.57
N LEU A 46 10.72 -6.57 4.34
CA LEU A 46 9.28 -6.68 4.18
C LEU A 46 8.59 -5.38 4.61
N ALA A 47 9.01 -4.80 5.73
CA ALA A 47 8.49 -3.51 6.17
C ALA A 47 8.79 -2.40 5.15
N PHE A 48 9.99 -2.41 4.53
CA PHE A 48 10.34 -1.48 3.46
C PHE A 48 9.42 -1.64 2.23
N LEU A 49 9.12 -2.87 1.82
CA LEU A 49 8.23 -3.13 0.68
C LEU A 49 6.77 -2.76 0.98
N ASP A 50 6.32 -2.94 2.23
CA ASP A 50 4.97 -2.60 2.69
C ASP A 50 4.70 -1.09 2.79
N GLU A 51 5.73 -0.32 3.18
CA GLU A 51 5.65 1.11 3.50
C GLU A 51 4.88 1.94 2.45
N PRO A 52 5.23 1.93 1.15
CA PRO A 52 4.53 2.74 0.16
C PRO A 52 3.05 2.36 -0.03
N PHE A 53 2.69 1.09 0.15
CA PHE A 53 1.29 0.65 0.04
C PHE A 53 0.46 1.15 1.23
N ARG A 54 1.04 1.15 2.43
CA ARG A 54 0.39 1.70 3.63
C ARG A 54 0.21 3.21 3.51
N GLU A 55 1.21 3.92 2.98
CA GLU A 55 1.09 5.36 2.69
C GLU A 55 -0.03 5.66 1.69
N ALA A 56 -0.16 4.84 0.64
CA ALA A 56 -1.21 4.97 -0.35
C ALA A 56 -2.62 4.75 0.24
N ILE A 57 -2.81 3.71 1.06
CA ILE A 57 -4.07 3.48 1.80
C ILE A 57 -4.43 4.72 2.64
N GLN A 58 -3.47 5.23 3.41
CA GLN A 58 -3.70 6.40 4.24
C GLN A 58 -4.05 7.64 3.41
N ALA A 59 -3.41 7.84 2.24
CA ALA A 59 -3.72 8.96 1.36
C ALA A 59 -5.15 8.89 0.82
N ILE A 60 -5.61 7.68 0.44
CA ILE A 60 -6.98 7.46 -0.03
C ILE A 60 -7.98 7.69 1.10
N HIS A 61 -7.76 7.10 2.29
CA HIS A 61 -8.63 7.29 3.44
C HIS A 61 -8.68 8.76 3.89
N ARG A 62 -7.55 9.47 3.93
CA ARG A 62 -7.52 10.92 4.21
C ARG A 62 -8.39 11.68 3.22
N ARG A 63 -8.35 11.33 1.93
CA ARG A 63 -9.20 11.98 0.93
C ARG A 63 -10.67 11.66 1.14
N MET A 64 -11.05 10.42 1.42
CA MET A 64 -12.42 10.02 1.74
C MET A 64 -12.94 10.75 2.98
N HIS A 65 -12.13 10.83 4.04
CA HIS A 65 -12.44 11.57 5.26
C HIS A 65 -12.70 13.06 5.01
N GLN A 66 -11.83 13.72 4.23
CA GLN A 66 -12.01 15.14 3.84
C GLN A 66 -13.31 15.39 3.06
N LEU A 67 -13.85 14.35 2.43
CA LEU A 67 -15.09 14.39 1.65
C LEU A 67 -16.32 13.92 2.44
N GLY A 68 -16.15 13.57 3.72
CA GLY A 68 -17.24 13.04 4.56
C GLY A 68 -17.71 11.64 4.17
N ILE A 69 -16.89 10.90 3.43
CA ILE A 69 -17.21 9.55 2.96
C ILE A 69 -16.70 8.53 3.99
N PRO A 70 -17.55 7.62 4.52
CA PRO A 70 -17.12 6.53 5.38
C PRO A 70 -16.13 5.59 4.67
N HIS A 71 -15.10 5.13 5.40
CA HIS A 71 -14.03 4.27 4.87
C HIS A 71 -13.49 3.32 5.94
#